data_AF-A0A9E0YLK5-F1
#
_entry.id   AF-A0A9E0YLK5-F1
#
_cell.length_a   1.000
_cell.length_b   1.000
_cell.length_c   1.000
_cell.angle_alpha   90.00
_cell.angle_beta   90.00
_cell.angle_gamma   90.00
#
_symmetry.space_group_name_H-M   'P 1'
#
loop_
_entity.id
_entity.type
_entity.pdbx_description
1 polymer ?
#
loop_
_entity_poly.entity_id
_entity_poly.type
_entity_poly.pdbx_seq_one_letter_code
_entity_poly.pdbx_strand_id
1 'polypeptide(L)'
;MKAFGPVPSRRLGRSLGINNIPAKNCTYSCIYCQLGTTLDLQSKRKNFYDPLEIKKEVKRKVQETRDNEVRIDYLSFVPDGEPTLEEKLGEQIDLVSTLGIDTAVISNASLIWDDSVKSDLAKADWVSLKVDAVTEKHWRKINR
;
A
#
# COMPACT_ATOMS: atom_id res chain seq x y z
N MET A 1 -5.11 -12.27 -2.04
CA MET A 1 -4.91 -12.42 -0.58
C MET A 1 -4.66 -11.06 0.03
N LYS A 2 -5.23 -10.74 1.20
CA LYS A 2 -5.10 -9.42 1.86
C LYS A 2 -3.75 -9.20 2.55
N ALA A 3 -3.08 -10.27 2.93
CA ALA A 3 -1.71 -10.27 3.45
C ALA A 3 -0.88 -11.33 2.70
N PHE A 4 0.38 -11.02 2.36
CA PHE A 4 1.26 -11.90 1.60
C PHE A 4 2.74 -11.71 1.95
N GLY A 5 3.60 -12.62 1.49
CA GLY A 5 5.02 -12.63 1.82
C GLY A 5 5.32 -13.35 3.14
N PRO A 6 6.40 -12.96 3.85
CA PRO A 6 7.26 -11.81 3.58
C PRO A 6 8.09 -11.97 2.29
N VAL A 7 8.33 -10.85 1.61
CA VAL A 7 9.16 -10.76 0.40
C VAL A 7 10.47 -10.03 0.71
N PRO A 8 11.60 -10.43 0.09
CA PRO A 8 12.85 -9.69 0.21
C PRO A 8 12.74 -8.34 -0.50
N SER A 9 12.78 -7.27 0.28
CA SER A 9 12.83 -5.88 -0.16
C SER A 9 14.26 -5.35 -0.05
N ARG A 10 14.77 -4.77 -1.14
CA ARG A 10 16.07 -4.07 -1.11
C ARG A 10 16.09 -2.87 -0.16
N ARG A 11 14.92 -2.29 0.14
CA ARG A 11 14.77 -1.06 0.93
C ARG A 11 14.35 -1.31 2.38
N LEU A 12 13.55 -2.37 2.59
CA LEU A 12 12.83 -2.61 3.85
C LEU A 12 13.14 -3.98 4.47
N GLY A 13 14.21 -4.67 4.04
CA GLY A 13 14.53 -6.02 4.53
C GLY A 13 13.44 -7.04 4.14
N ARG A 14 12.99 -7.86 5.08
CA ARG A 14 11.88 -8.81 4.88
C ARG A 14 10.55 -8.14 5.17
N SER A 15 9.82 -7.78 4.12
CA SER A 15 8.55 -7.08 4.27
C SER A 15 7.37 -7.99 3.99
N LEU A 16 6.40 -8.02 4.91
CA LEU A 16 5.08 -8.62 4.69
C LEU A 16 4.18 -7.58 4.01
N GLY A 17 3.62 -7.95 2.86
CA GLY A 17 2.80 -7.06 2.04
C GLY A 17 1.31 -7.10 2.42
N ILE A 18 0.66 -5.95 2.36
CA ILE A 18 -0.75 -5.72 2.68
C ILE A 18 -1.45 -5.21 1.42
N ASN A 19 -2.45 -5.97 0.97
CA ASN A 19 -3.42 -5.57 -0.05
C ASN A 19 -4.64 -4.97 0.65
N ASN A 20 -4.63 -3.66 0.86
CA ASN A 20 -5.73 -2.94 1.51
C ASN A 20 -6.86 -2.50 0.55
N ILE A 21 -6.71 -2.78 -0.73
CA ILE A 21 -7.72 -2.55 -1.76
C ILE A 21 -7.76 -3.74 -2.74
N PRO A 22 -8.85 -3.95 -3.50
CA PRO A 22 -8.90 -4.95 -4.55
C PRO A 22 -7.96 -4.58 -5.68
N ALA A 23 -7.41 -5.61 -6.33
CA ALA A 23 -6.50 -5.41 -7.46
C ALA A 23 -7.12 -4.51 -8.54
N LYS A 24 -6.25 -3.76 -9.21
CA LYS A 24 -6.57 -2.89 -10.36
C LYS A 24 -7.45 -1.68 -10.07
N ASN A 25 -7.56 -1.29 -8.79
CA ASN A 25 -8.08 0.01 -8.38
C ASN A 25 -6.91 0.98 -8.22
N CYS A 26 -6.76 1.92 -9.14
CA CYS A 26 -5.61 2.82 -9.14
C CYS A 26 -5.98 4.15 -9.79
N THR A 27 -5.24 5.19 -9.45
CA THR A 27 -5.36 6.52 -10.08
C THR A 27 -4.60 6.63 -11.40
N TYR A 28 -3.72 5.66 -11.70
CA TYR A 28 -2.93 5.59 -12.91
C TYR A 28 -3.00 4.22 -13.57
N SER A 29 -2.81 4.19 -14.88
CA SER A 29 -2.50 3.01 -15.69
C SER A 29 -1.07 3.13 -16.23
N CYS A 30 -0.09 2.90 -15.34
CA CYS A 30 1.33 3.06 -15.67
C CYS A 30 1.74 2.07 -16.77
N ILE A 31 2.43 2.52 -17.82
CA ILE A 31 2.83 1.68 -18.96
C ILE A 31 3.75 0.51 -18.60
N TYR A 32 4.42 0.57 -17.46
CA TYR A 32 5.33 -0.46 -16.94
C TYR A 32 4.72 -1.26 -15.79
N CYS A 33 3.43 -1.08 -15.49
CA CYS A 33 2.78 -1.78 -14.38
C CYS A 33 2.84 -3.30 -14.60
N GLN A 34 3.47 -4.03 -13.69
CA GLN A 34 3.61 -5.50 -13.77
C GLN A 34 2.28 -6.23 -13.73
N LEU A 35 1.25 -5.58 -13.17
CA LEU A 35 -0.10 -6.11 -13.12
C LEU A 35 -0.79 -5.99 -14.48
N GLY A 36 -0.31 -5.13 -15.38
CA GLY A 36 -0.96 -4.73 -16.64
C GLY A 36 -1.88 -3.52 -16.50
N THR A 37 -2.75 -3.30 -17.49
CA THR A 37 -3.70 -2.15 -17.56
C THR A 37 -4.62 -2.08 -16.34
N THR A 38 -4.83 -0.88 -15.81
CA THR A 38 -5.78 -0.61 -14.71
C THR A 38 -7.22 -0.83 -15.19
N LEU A 39 -8.04 -1.47 -14.36
CA LEU A 39 -9.44 -1.79 -14.70
C LEU A 39 -10.41 -0.77 -14.13
N ASP A 40 -10.14 -0.27 -12.91
CA ASP A 40 -10.92 0.78 -12.27
C ASP A 40 -10.00 1.99 -12.03
N LEU A 41 -9.95 2.88 -13.02
CA LEU A 41 -9.19 4.12 -12.97
C LEU A 41 -10.02 5.19 -12.24
N GLN A 42 -9.70 5.44 -10.97
CA GLN A 42 -10.44 6.38 -10.13
C GLN A 42 -9.52 7.16 -9.19
N SER A 43 -9.90 8.38 -8.87
CA SER A 43 -9.26 9.23 -7.85
C SER A 43 -10.13 9.45 -6.62
N LYS A 44 -11.38 8.99 -6.66
CA LYS A 44 -12.29 9.10 -5.52
C LYS A 44 -11.92 8.05 -4.47
N ARG A 45 -11.55 8.51 -3.28
CA ARG A 45 -11.34 7.65 -2.12
C ARG A 45 -12.66 7.02 -1.69
N LYS A 46 -12.62 5.76 -1.26
CA LYS A 46 -13.77 5.02 -0.73
C LYS A 46 -13.31 3.90 0.20
N ASN A 47 -14.24 3.36 0.97
CA ASN A 47 -13.99 2.18 1.78
C ASN A 47 -14.00 0.93 0.90
N PHE A 48 -12.91 0.16 0.90
CA PHE A 48 -12.81 -1.11 0.19
C PHE A 48 -12.88 -2.31 1.14
N TYR A 49 -12.16 -2.25 2.25
CA TYR A 49 -12.16 -3.31 3.26
C TYR A 49 -12.33 -2.75 4.66
N ASP A 50 -12.99 -3.52 5.52
CA ASP A 50 -13.07 -3.22 6.96
C ASP A 50 -11.65 -3.25 7.57
N PRO A 51 -11.21 -2.18 8.25
CA PRO A 51 -9.90 -2.17 8.92
C PRO A 51 -9.67 -3.32 9.90
N LEU A 52 -10.72 -3.80 10.57
CA LEU A 52 -10.62 -4.97 11.46
C LEU A 52 -10.37 -6.26 10.69
N GLU A 53 -10.91 -6.37 9.48
CA GLU A 53 -10.65 -7.50 8.59
C GLU A 53 -9.19 -7.51 8.11
N ILE A 54 -8.66 -6.34 7.72
CA ILE A 54 -7.24 -6.19 7.38
C ILE A 54 -6.36 -6.58 8.56
N LYS A 55 -6.62 -6.05 9.76
CA LYS A 55 -5.87 -6.41 10.97
C LYS A 55 -5.89 -7.92 11.22
N LYS A 56 -7.05 -8.56 11.09
CA LYS A 56 -7.20 -10.01 11.30
C LYS A 56 -6.32 -10.82 10.34
N GLU A 57 -6.36 -10.49 9.04
CA GLU A 57 -5.57 -11.19 8.03
C GLU A 57 -4.06 -10.95 8.19
N VAL A 58 -3.66 -9.71 8.48
CA VAL A 58 -2.26 -9.38 8.76
C VAL A 58 -1.76 -10.10 10.00
N LYS A 59 -2.53 -10.09 11.10
CA LYS A 59 -2.19 -10.81 12.34
C LYS A 59 -2.01 -12.31 12.10
N ARG A 60 -2.93 -12.94 11.35
CA ARG A 60 -2.82 -14.36 10.97
C ARG A 60 -1.51 -14.62 10.22
N LYS A 61 -1.20 -13.81 9.21
CA LYS A 61 0.01 -13.99 8.41
C LYS A 61 1.30 -13.72 9.18
N VAL A 62 1.28 -12.74 10.10
CA VAL A 62 2.39 -12.47 11.02
C VAL A 62 2.64 -13.68 11.92
N GLN A 63 1.60 -14.28 12.49
CA GLN A 63 1.74 -15.47 13.33
C GLN A 63 2.34 -16.64 12.54
N GLU A 64 1.77 -16.95 11.37
CA GLU A 64 2.30 -18.01 10.49
C GLU A 64 3.77 -17.79 10.15
N THR A 65 4.18 -16.54 9.92
CA THR A 65 5.57 -16.20 9.57
C THR A 65 6.50 -16.38 10.76
N ARG A 66 6.06 -16.00 11.98
CA ARG A 66 6.82 -16.17 13.22
C ARG A 66 6.94 -17.64 13.62
N ASP A 67 5.91 -18.44 13.39
CA ASP A 67 5.94 -19.89 13.65
C ASP A 67 6.97 -20.62 12.77
N ASN A 68 7.28 -20.06 11.60
CA ASN A 68 8.35 -20.52 10.71
C ASN A 68 9.72 -19.87 11.02
N GLU A 69 9.87 -19.19 12.17
CA GLU A 69 11.09 -18.50 12.60
C GLU A 69 11.60 -17.44 11.61
N VAL A 70 10.71 -16.88 10.78
CA VAL A 70 11.05 -15.84 9.81
C VAL A 70 10.81 -14.47 10.43
N ARG A 71 11.88 -13.66 10.49
CA ARG A 71 11.79 -12.24 10.87
C ARG A 71 10.99 -11.43 9.84
N ILE A 72 10.12 -10.55 10.33
CA ILE A 72 9.45 -9.50 9.56
C ILE A 72 10.04 -8.17 10.00
N ASP A 73 10.57 -7.42 9.05
CA ASP A 73 11.15 -6.10 9.28
C ASP A 73 10.09 -4.99 9.10
N TYR A 74 9.17 -5.15 8.14
CA TYR A 74 8.11 -4.17 7.85
C TYR A 74 6.77 -4.80 7.45
N LEU A 75 5.68 -4.17 7.86
CA LEU A 75 4.33 -4.35 7.32
C LEU A 75 4.08 -3.27 6.25
N SER A 76 4.11 -3.65 4.97
CA SER A 76 4.01 -2.69 3.87
C SER A 76 2.63 -2.68 3.22
N PHE A 77 1.96 -1.55 3.20
CA PHE A 77 0.85 -1.25 2.28
C PHE A 77 1.41 -1.07 0.88
N VAL A 78 1.37 -2.15 0.12
CA VAL A 78 1.81 -2.25 -1.28
C VAL A 78 0.79 -3.10 -2.04
N PRO A 79 -0.42 -2.58 -2.22
CA PRO A 79 -1.48 -3.35 -2.85
C PRO A 79 -1.25 -3.48 -4.36
N ASP A 80 -2.04 -4.36 -4.98
CA ASP A 80 -2.19 -4.43 -6.43
C ASP A 80 -2.98 -3.22 -7.01
N GLY A 81 -2.67 -2.00 -6.57
CA GLY A 81 -3.38 -0.76 -6.86
C GLY A 81 -2.76 0.45 -6.16
N GLU A 82 -3.52 1.53 -5.97
CA GLU A 82 -3.08 2.70 -5.18
C GLU A 82 -3.61 2.65 -3.72
N PRO A 83 -2.76 2.45 -2.70
CA PRO A 83 -3.22 2.27 -1.31
C PRO A 83 -4.00 3.46 -0.75
N THR A 84 -3.70 4.68 -1.19
CA THR A 84 -4.37 5.90 -0.67
C THR A 84 -5.81 6.07 -1.15
N LEU A 85 -6.29 5.21 -2.07
CA LEU A 85 -7.70 5.19 -2.43
C LEU A 85 -8.60 4.65 -1.32
N GLU A 86 -8.04 3.90 -0.37
CA GLU A 86 -8.76 3.49 0.83
C GLU A 86 -8.94 4.70 1.76
N GLU A 87 -10.20 5.05 2.03
CA GLU A 87 -10.58 6.16 2.89
C GLU A 87 -10.14 5.93 4.35
N LYS A 88 -10.12 4.67 4.79
CA LYS A 88 -9.70 4.27 6.13
C LYS A 88 -8.24 3.84 6.23
N LEU A 89 -7.36 4.27 5.30
CA LEU A 89 -5.95 3.89 5.31
C LEU A 89 -5.28 4.21 6.65
N GLY A 90 -5.52 5.40 7.22
CA GLY A 90 -4.93 5.78 8.50
C GLY A 90 -5.38 4.88 9.66
N GLU A 91 -6.66 4.48 9.70
CA GLU A 91 -7.18 3.53 10.69
C GLU A 91 -6.55 2.13 10.53
N GLN A 92 -6.36 1.69 9.28
CA GLN A 92 -5.69 0.42 9.00
C GLN A 92 -4.24 0.44 9.48
N ILE A 93 -3.49 1.53 9.24
CA ILE A 93 -2.11 1.71 9.72
C ILE A 93 -2.06 1.63 11.23
N ASP A 94 -2.90 2.40 11.94
CA ASP A 94 -2.98 2.39 13.40
C ASP A 94 -3.28 0.98 13.96
N LEU A 95 -4.17 0.25 13.30
CA LEU A 95 -4.57 -1.08 13.75
C LEU A 95 -3.48 -2.13 13.56
N VAL A 96 -2.73 -2.09 12.45
CA VAL A 96 -1.65 -3.05 12.18
C VAL A 96 -0.36 -2.73 12.93
N SER A 97 -0.09 -1.45 13.22
CA SER A 97 1.10 -1.03 14.00
C SER A 97 1.08 -1.62 15.42
N THR A 98 -0.11 -1.89 15.98
CA THR A 98 -0.26 -2.59 17.28
C THR A 98 0.37 -3.99 17.34
N LEU A 99 0.77 -4.57 16.20
CA LEU A 99 1.50 -5.84 16.14
C LEU A 99 3.01 -5.70 16.48
N GLY A 100 3.49 -4.47 16.70
CA GLY A 100 4.86 -4.17 17.11
C GLY A 100 5.88 -4.36 15.97
N ILE A 101 5.47 -4.06 14.73
CA ILE A 101 6.31 -4.13 13.53
C ILE A 101 6.11 -2.82 12.76
N ASP A 102 7.21 -2.20 12.32
CA ASP A 102 7.18 -0.94 11.58
C ASP A 102 6.32 -1.05 10.32
N THR A 103 5.63 0.03 10.02
CA THR A 103 4.69 0.13 8.91
C THR A 103 5.28 0.96 7.77
N ALA A 104 4.99 0.54 6.54
CA ALA A 104 5.44 1.24 5.34
C ALA A 104 4.28 1.43 4.36
N VAL A 105 4.24 2.55 3.64
CA VAL A 105 3.29 2.78 2.54
C VAL A 105 4.06 3.11 1.26
N ILE A 106 3.72 2.41 0.17
CA ILE A 106 4.27 2.70 -1.16
C ILE A 106 3.13 3.24 -2.02
N SER A 107 3.17 4.53 -2.34
CA SER A 107 2.13 5.23 -3.09
C SER A 107 2.66 5.75 -4.42
N ASN A 108 1.79 5.78 -5.44
CA ASN A 108 2.05 6.41 -6.71
C ASN A 108 2.03 7.95 -6.65
N ALA A 109 1.72 8.52 -5.48
CA ALA A 109 1.72 9.94 -5.12
C ALA A 109 0.64 10.80 -5.79
N SER A 110 -0.28 10.24 -6.59
CA SER A 110 -1.27 11.02 -7.33
C SER A 110 -2.26 11.80 -6.46
N LEU A 111 -2.47 11.35 -5.22
CA LEU A 111 -3.42 11.96 -4.27
C LEU A 111 -2.71 12.75 -3.16
N ILE A 112 -1.40 12.98 -3.26
CA ILE A 112 -0.65 13.67 -2.20
C ILE A 112 -1.04 15.15 -2.02
N TRP A 113 -1.83 15.72 -2.95
CA TRP A 113 -2.38 17.06 -2.81
C TRP A 113 -3.49 17.13 -1.75
N ASP A 114 -4.14 15.99 -1.43
CA ASP A 114 -5.21 15.89 -0.45
C ASP A 114 -4.64 15.80 0.98
N ASP A 115 -5.03 16.75 1.84
CA ASP A 115 -4.55 16.82 3.23
C ASP A 115 -5.00 15.62 4.08
N SER A 116 -6.13 14.97 3.74
CA SER A 116 -6.55 13.75 4.40
C SER A 116 -5.61 12.58 4.08
N VAL A 117 -5.15 12.49 2.83
CA VAL A 117 -4.15 11.49 2.42
C VAL A 117 -2.82 11.74 3.12
N LYS A 118 -2.37 12.99 3.20
CA LYS A 118 -1.16 13.34 3.97
C LYS A 118 -1.29 12.94 5.44
N SER A 119 -2.45 13.20 6.05
CA SER A 119 -2.73 12.85 7.45
C SER A 119 -2.70 11.34 7.69
N ASP A 120 -3.25 10.55 6.76
CA ASP A 120 -3.19 9.09 6.83
C ASP A 120 -1.76 8.56 6.66
N LEU A 121 -1.02 9.08 5.66
CA LEU A 121 0.36 8.67 5.40
C LEU A 121 1.31 9.04 6.54
N ALA A 122 1.05 10.14 7.25
CA ALA A 122 1.86 10.58 8.39
C ALA A 122 1.82 9.62 9.59
N LYS A 123 0.89 8.66 9.60
CA LYS A 123 0.82 7.60 10.62
C LYS A 123 1.77 6.44 10.37
N ALA A 124 2.29 6.29 9.15
CA ALA A 124 3.22 5.22 8.82
C ALA A 124 4.66 5.58 9.20
N ASP A 125 5.43 4.59 9.63
CA ASP A 125 6.84 4.76 9.99
C ASP A 125 7.72 5.09 8.76
N TRP A 126 7.29 4.67 7.58
CA TRP A 126 7.96 4.96 6.33
C TRP A 126 7.00 5.15 5.15
N VAL A 127 7.25 6.16 4.33
CA VAL A 127 6.45 6.44 3.11
C VAL A 127 7.38 6.59 1.91
N SER A 128 7.09 5.83 0.85
CA SER A 128 7.75 5.99 -0.45
C SER A 128 6.76 6.49 -1.48
N LEU A 129 7.02 7.70 -1.95
CA LEU A 129 6.27 8.32 -3.04
C LEU A 129 6.99 8.09 -4.37
N LYS A 130 6.22 7.63 -5.35
CA LYS A 130 6.70 7.50 -6.72
C LYS A 130 6.82 8.87 -7.39
N VAL A 131 7.96 9.14 -8.02
CA VAL A 131 8.13 10.27 -8.95
C VAL A 131 8.82 9.74 -10.20
N ASP A 132 8.05 9.54 -11.28
CA ASP A 132 8.54 8.96 -12.54
C ASP A 132 8.58 9.96 -13.71
N ALA A 133 8.11 11.19 -13.50
CA ALA A 133 8.19 12.28 -14.46
C ALA A 133 8.23 13.64 -13.73
N VAL A 134 8.97 14.60 -14.30
CA VAL A 134 9.08 15.99 -13.80
C VAL A 134 8.38 17.00 -14.72
N THR A 135 7.75 16.53 -15.80
CA THR A 135 6.99 17.37 -16.74
C THR A 135 5.67 16.68 -17.04
N GLU A 136 4.61 17.47 -17.25
CA GLU A 136 3.27 16.96 -17.54
C GLU A 136 3.24 16.06 -18.80
N LYS A 137 3.97 16.44 -19.86
CA LYS A 137 4.05 15.67 -21.11
C LYS A 137 4.54 14.23 -20.86
N HIS A 138 5.61 14.06 -20.08
CA HIS A 138 6.13 12.74 -19.74
C HIS A 138 5.22 12.00 -18.77
N TRP A 139 4.67 12.72 -17.78
CA TRP A 139 3.72 12.15 -16.82
C TRP A 139 2.53 11.52 -17.52
N ARG A 140 1.86 12.22 -18.45
CA ARG A 140 0.72 11.67 -19.23
C ARG A 140 1.10 10.52 -20.17
N LYS A 141 2.34 10.51 -20.68
CA LYS A 141 2.83 9.41 -21.53
C LYS A 141 3.03 8.12 -20.73
N ILE A 142 3.52 8.25 -19.50
CA ILE A 142 3.88 7.15 -18.61
C ILE A 142 2.67 6.65 -17.81
N ASN A 143 1.90 7.57 -17.24
CA ASN A 143 0.75 7.34 -16.37
C ASN A 143 -0.54 7.60 -17.17
N ARG A 144 -1.01 6.57 -17.89
CA ARG A 144 -2.21 6.67 -18.73
C ARG A 144 -3.49 6.65 -17.92
#